data_AF-A0A920QY64-F1
#
_entry.id   AF-A0A920QY64-F1
#
_cell.length_a   1.000
_cell.length_b   1.000
_cell.length_c   1.000
_cell.angle_alpha   90.00
_cell.angle_beta   90.00
_cell.angle_gamma   90.00
#
_symmetry.space_group_name_H-M   'P 1'
#
loop_
_entity.id
_entity.type
_entity.pdbx_description
1 polymer ?
#
loop_
_entity_poly.entity_id
_entity_poly.type
_entity_poly.pdbx_seq_one_letter_code
_entity_poly.pdbx_strand_id
1 'polypeptide(L)'
;MASAGEIEWINRKYEHGDLEGAWVAIVADTSSQETNNAISKEAKERNILLNVMDVTPLCTWIAPALVQRNDVTVAISTAGTSPALARRLRERMSDVNNCQCLRWAEMGPLLTDVRIEQRARQLKVTPNEWAQSITDQVLEVFENGDPDKARSMLVEALEAHDASSKI
;
A
#
# COMPACT_ATOMS: atom_id res chain seq x y z
N MET A 1 -13.40 21.99 -3.21
CA MET A 1 -12.34 21.63 -4.15
C MET A 1 -12.00 22.80 -5.07
N ALA A 2 -12.69 23.03 -6.20
CA ALA A 2 -12.30 24.13 -7.12
C ALA A 2 -12.44 25.52 -6.49
N SER A 3 -13.58 25.80 -5.84
CA SER A 3 -13.80 27.04 -5.09
C SER A 3 -12.90 27.20 -3.86
N ALA A 4 -12.27 26.11 -3.40
CA ALA A 4 -11.31 26.10 -2.30
C ALA A 4 -9.86 26.24 -2.79
N GLY A 5 -9.62 26.32 -4.11
CA GLY A 5 -8.28 26.40 -4.70
C GLY A 5 -7.47 25.11 -4.66
N GLU A 6 -8.09 23.99 -4.29
CA GLU A 6 -7.42 22.68 -4.20
C GLU A 6 -7.24 22.01 -5.58
N ILE A 7 -8.06 22.40 -6.55
CA ILE A 7 -8.00 21.94 -7.94
C ILE A 7 -8.22 23.12 -8.88
N GLU A 8 -7.56 23.09 -10.03
CA GLU A 8 -7.87 23.96 -11.15
C GLU A 8 -8.93 23.30 -12.04
N TRP A 9 -10.01 24.02 -12.35
CA TRP A 9 -11.02 23.54 -13.27
C TRP A 9 -10.93 24.27 -14.60
N ILE A 10 -10.57 23.52 -15.64
CA ILE A 10 -10.50 24.00 -17.02
C ILE A 10 -11.77 23.55 -17.75
N ASN A 11 -12.72 24.46 -17.94
CA ASN A 11 -14.01 24.16 -18.57
C ASN A 11 -13.93 24.20 -20.10
N ARG A 12 -13.24 23.24 -20.70
CA ARG A 12 -13.21 22.99 -22.16
C ARG A 12 -12.96 21.52 -22.45
N LYS A 13 -13.04 21.16 -23.73
CA LYS A 13 -12.57 19.85 -24.20
C LYS A 13 -11.06 19.75 -24.07
N TYR A 14 -10.58 18.50 -24.01
CA TYR A 14 -9.16 18.20 -24.07
C TYR A 14 -8.53 18.73 -25.37
N GLU A 15 -7.33 19.29 -25.23
CA GLU A 15 -6.47 19.75 -26.31
C GLU A 15 -5.07 19.15 -26.12
N HIS A 16 -4.36 18.89 -27.23
CA HIS A 16 -3.00 18.40 -27.15
C HIS A 16 -2.12 19.43 -26.42
N GLY A 17 -1.34 18.98 -25.43
CA GLY A 17 -0.60 19.83 -24.51
C GLY A 17 -1.17 19.85 -23.10
N ASP A 18 -2.43 19.43 -22.90
CA ASP A 18 -3.06 19.40 -21.57
C ASP A 18 -2.37 18.46 -20.58
N LEU A 19 -1.57 17.51 -21.07
CA LEU A 19 -0.80 16.61 -20.23
C LEU A 19 0.58 17.18 -19.83
N GLU A 20 0.95 18.37 -20.29
CA GLU A 20 2.25 18.96 -19.99
C GLU A 20 2.46 19.15 -18.48
N GLY A 21 3.57 18.62 -17.97
CA GLY A 21 3.91 18.66 -16.54
C GLY A 21 3.17 17.66 -15.66
N ALA A 22 2.21 16.89 -16.21
CA ALA A 22 1.50 15.87 -15.44
C ALA A 22 2.38 14.63 -15.20
N TRP A 23 2.30 14.06 -14.00
CA TRP A 23 2.92 12.76 -13.68
C TRP A 23 1.94 11.59 -13.90
N VAL A 24 0.66 11.82 -13.57
CA VAL A 24 -0.45 10.87 -13.72
C VAL A 24 -1.62 11.58 -14.39
N ALA A 25 -2.28 10.91 -15.32
CA ALA A 25 -3.50 11.34 -15.98
C ALA A 25 -4.59 10.26 -15.86
N ILE A 26 -5.84 10.70 -15.66
CA ILE A 26 -7.00 9.82 -15.56
C ILE A 26 -8.07 10.33 -16.52
N VAL A 27 -8.54 9.46 -17.42
CA VAL A 27 -9.67 9.74 -18.32
C VAL A 27 -10.90 9.04 -17.77
N ALA A 28 -11.82 9.83 -17.22
CA ALA A 28 -13.06 9.34 -16.63
C ALA A 28 -14.21 9.24 -17.65
N ASP A 29 -14.32 10.21 -18.56
CA ASP A 29 -15.29 10.14 -19.66
C ASP A 29 -14.66 9.47 -20.86
N THR A 30 -15.16 8.29 -21.21
CA THR A 30 -14.67 7.48 -22.33
C THR A 30 -15.61 7.48 -23.53
N SER A 31 -16.60 8.37 -23.58
CA SER A 31 -17.58 8.47 -24.66
C SER A 31 -16.98 8.81 -26.03
N SER A 32 -15.80 9.46 -26.06
CA SER A 32 -15.10 9.84 -27.29
C SER A 32 -13.84 9.02 -27.52
N GLN A 33 -13.93 8.01 -28.41
CA GLN A 33 -12.77 7.18 -28.77
C GLN A 33 -11.62 8.00 -29.38
N GLU A 34 -11.94 9.03 -30.17
CA GLU A 34 -10.96 9.94 -30.76
C GLU A 34 -10.16 10.68 -29.68
N THR A 35 -10.88 11.26 -28.71
CA THR A 35 -10.26 11.95 -27.57
C THR A 35 -9.40 11.00 -26.74
N ASN A 36 -9.93 9.81 -26.40
CA ASN A 36 -9.18 8.83 -25.59
C ASN A 36 -7.89 8.38 -26.29
N ASN A 37 -7.93 8.17 -27.60
CA ASN A 37 -6.76 7.81 -28.41
C ASN A 37 -5.72 8.94 -28.45
N ALA A 38 -6.17 10.19 -28.60
CA ALA A 38 -5.30 11.36 -28.59
C ALA A 38 -4.58 11.50 -27.24
N ILE A 39 -5.31 11.37 -26.13
CA ILE A 39 -4.76 11.39 -24.77
C ILE A 39 -3.77 10.23 -24.58
N SER A 40 -4.11 9.01 -25.01
CA SER A 40 -3.23 7.83 -24.91
C SER A 40 -1.93 8.01 -25.70
N LYS A 41 -2.01 8.61 -26.88
CA LYS A 41 -0.84 8.91 -27.69
C LYS A 41 0.05 9.95 -27.00
N GLU A 42 -0.51 11.08 -26.58
CA GLU A 42 0.26 12.13 -25.90
C GLU A 42 0.90 11.62 -24.61
N ALA A 43 0.15 10.84 -23.81
CA ALA A 43 0.68 10.27 -22.58
C ALA A 43 1.90 9.36 -22.84
N LYS A 44 1.87 8.54 -23.90
CA LYS A 44 3.01 7.71 -24.31
C LYS A 44 4.21 8.54 -24.75
N GLU A 45 3.97 9.58 -25.56
CA GLU A 45 5.02 10.49 -26.05
C GLU A 45 5.73 11.21 -24.88
N ARG A 46 4.98 11.55 -23.83
CA ARG A 46 5.48 12.28 -22.66
C ARG A 46 5.89 11.41 -21.47
N ASN A 47 5.79 10.07 -21.58
CA ASN A 47 6.02 9.12 -20.49
C ASN A 47 5.14 9.36 -19.23
N ILE A 48 3.86 9.63 -19.45
CA ILE A 48 2.89 9.90 -18.40
C ILE A 48 2.13 8.61 -18.04
N LEU A 49 1.91 8.40 -16.74
CA LEU A 49 1.06 7.31 -16.25
C LEU A 49 -0.40 7.63 -16.54
N LEU A 50 -0.98 6.94 -17.51
CA LEU A 50 -2.34 7.13 -17.97
C LEU A 50 -3.20 5.94 -17.58
N ASN A 51 -4.34 6.24 -16.96
CA ASN A 51 -5.43 5.30 -16.78
C ASN A 51 -6.67 5.82 -17.52
N VAL A 52 -7.21 5.03 -18.46
CA VAL A 52 -8.48 5.31 -19.15
C VAL A 52 -9.51 4.34 -18.59
N MET A 53 -10.56 4.86 -17.94
CA MET A 53 -11.52 4.01 -17.25
C MET A 53 -12.18 3.01 -18.19
N ASP A 54 -12.18 1.73 -17.81
CA ASP A 54 -12.76 0.62 -18.58
C ASP A 54 -12.19 0.39 -20.00
N VAL A 55 -11.10 1.08 -20.40
CA VAL A 55 -10.44 0.92 -21.71
C VAL A 55 -8.98 0.54 -21.54
N THR A 56 -8.75 -0.67 -21.01
CA THR A 56 -7.41 -1.24 -20.72
C THR A 56 -6.36 -1.06 -21.83
N PRO A 57 -6.67 -1.23 -23.14
CA PRO A 57 -5.66 -1.08 -24.21
C PRO A 57 -5.07 0.34 -24.35
N LEU A 58 -5.74 1.37 -23.80
CA LEU A 58 -5.27 2.76 -23.85
C LEU A 58 -4.46 3.17 -22.63
N CYS A 59 -4.50 2.38 -21.55
CA CYS A 59 -3.77 2.65 -20.33
C CYS A 59 -2.27 2.39 -20.48
N THR A 60 -1.44 3.21 -19.81
CA THR A 60 -0.03 2.88 -19.53
C THR A 60 0.15 2.31 -18.12
N TRP A 61 -0.88 2.41 -17.27
CA TRP A 61 -0.95 1.79 -15.94
C TRP A 61 -2.39 1.37 -15.56
N ILE A 62 -2.52 0.29 -14.78
CA ILE A 62 -3.79 -0.23 -14.26
C ILE A 62 -3.89 0.03 -12.76
N ALA A 63 -4.90 0.79 -12.35
CA ALA A 63 -5.21 1.01 -10.94
C ALA A 63 -5.49 -0.33 -10.23
N PRO A 64 -4.76 -0.66 -9.15
CA PRO A 64 -5.00 -1.89 -8.39
C PRO A 64 -6.21 -1.74 -7.47
N ALA A 65 -6.75 -2.87 -7.01
CA ALA A 65 -7.66 -2.90 -5.88
C ALA A 65 -6.85 -2.75 -4.58
N LEU A 66 -7.17 -1.75 -3.76
CA LEU A 66 -6.44 -1.46 -2.53
C LEU A 66 -7.20 -1.97 -1.30
N VAL A 67 -6.46 -2.58 -0.37
CA VAL A 67 -6.89 -2.85 1.01
C VAL A 67 -5.95 -2.08 1.92
N GLN A 68 -6.51 -1.30 2.84
CA GLN A 68 -5.74 -0.59 3.84
C GLN A 68 -6.19 -1.03 5.24
N ARG A 69 -5.23 -1.39 6.09
CA ARG A 69 -5.43 -1.67 7.51
C ARG A 69 -4.32 -0.96 8.28
N ASN A 70 -4.68 0.13 8.96
CA ASN A 70 -3.72 1.06 9.57
C ASN A 70 -2.62 1.47 8.58
N ASP A 71 -1.36 1.26 8.96
CA ASP A 71 -0.17 1.60 8.17
C ASP A 71 0.16 0.57 7.07
N VAL A 72 -0.61 -0.53 6.97
CA VAL A 72 -0.41 -1.57 5.96
C VAL A 72 -1.34 -1.36 4.79
N THR A 73 -0.76 -1.21 3.59
CA THR A 73 -1.49 -1.18 2.31
C THR A 73 -1.15 -2.41 1.48
N VAL A 74 -2.17 -3.13 1.03
CA VAL A 74 -2.06 -4.22 0.05
C VAL A 74 -2.66 -3.78 -1.27
N ALA A 75 -1.86 -3.83 -2.33
CA ALA A 75 -2.31 -3.62 -3.70
C ALA A 75 -2.50 -4.95 -4.43
N ILE A 76 -3.72 -5.18 -4.95
CA ILE A 76 -4.10 -6.39 -5.66
C ILE A 76 -4.30 -6.03 -7.14
N SER A 77 -3.51 -6.63 -8.01
CA SER A 77 -3.60 -6.42 -9.46
C SER A 77 -3.71 -7.74 -10.20
N THR A 78 -4.55 -7.76 -11.22
CA THR A 78 -4.64 -8.85 -12.20
C THR A 78 -4.05 -8.43 -13.56
N ALA A 79 -3.31 -7.31 -13.61
CA ALA A 79 -2.83 -6.71 -14.86
C ALA A 79 -3.95 -6.53 -15.91
N GLY A 80 -5.16 -6.16 -15.46
CA GLY A 80 -6.33 -5.96 -16.32
C GLY A 80 -7.05 -7.24 -16.77
N THR A 81 -6.56 -8.45 -16.44
CA THR A 81 -7.19 -9.71 -16.88
C THR A 81 -8.54 -10.00 -16.21
N SER A 82 -8.73 -9.64 -14.93
CA SER A 82 -9.99 -9.83 -14.22
C SER A 82 -10.18 -8.82 -13.08
N PRO A 83 -10.78 -7.65 -13.37
CA PRO A 83 -11.16 -6.67 -12.35
C PRO A 83 -12.07 -7.26 -11.26
N ALA A 84 -12.95 -8.19 -11.64
CA ALA A 84 -13.84 -8.89 -10.72
C ALA A 84 -13.08 -9.75 -9.70
N LEU A 85 -12.00 -10.44 -10.12
CA LEU A 85 -11.15 -11.20 -9.20
C LEU A 85 -10.41 -10.27 -8.23
N ALA A 86 -9.82 -9.19 -8.73
CA ALA A 86 -9.15 -8.18 -7.88
C ALA A 86 -10.10 -7.63 -6.81
N ARG A 87 -11.34 -7.30 -7.21
CA ARG A 87 -12.40 -6.87 -6.30
C ARG A 87 -12.74 -7.94 -5.25
N ARG A 88 -12.91 -9.19 -5.67
CA ARG A 88 -13.26 -10.30 -4.75
C ARG A 88 -12.18 -10.56 -3.71
N LEU A 89 -10.91 -10.50 -4.11
CA LEU A 89 -9.77 -10.62 -3.20
C LEU A 89 -9.70 -9.44 -2.22
N ARG A 90 -9.91 -8.21 -2.72
CA ARG A 90 -10.01 -7.01 -1.86
C ARG A 90 -11.07 -7.19 -0.79
N GLU A 91 -12.29 -7.57 -1.18
CA GLU A 91 -13.41 -7.79 -0.24
C GLU A 91 -13.06 -8.84 0.83
N ARG A 92 -12.39 -9.93 0.45
CA ARG A 92 -11.95 -10.98 1.39
C ARG A 92 -10.88 -10.49 2.36
N MET A 93 -9.93 -9.69 1.90
CA MET A 93 -8.84 -9.17 2.72
C MET A 93 -9.27 -7.99 3.61
N SER A 94 -10.24 -7.20 3.15
CA SER A 94 -10.86 -6.12 3.93
C SER A 94 -11.72 -6.63 5.09
N ASP A 95 -12.17 -7.88 5.06
CA ASP A 95 -12.94 -8.48 6.15
C ASP A 95 -12.05 -8.69 7.38
N VAL A 96 -12.20 -7.80 8.37
CA VAL A 96 -11.40 -7.80 9.60
C VAL A 96 -11.56 -9.06 10.42
N ASN A 97 -12.74 -9.69 10.38
CA ASN A 97 -13.04 -10.87 11.17
C ASN A 97 -12.55 -12.16 10.49
N ASN A 98 -12.35 -12.14 9.17
CA ASN A 98 -12.03 -13.34 8.40
C ASN A 98 -10.65 -13.34 7.72
N CYS A 99 -10.00 -12.18 7.48
CA CYS A 99 -8.63 -12.15 6.95
C CYS A 99 -7.60 -12.27 8.07
N GLN A 100 -7.08 -13.48 8.23
CA GLN A 100 -5.93 -13.78 9.09
C GLN A 100 -4.63 -13.13 8.57
N CYS A 101 -4.58 -12.89 7.26
CA CYS A 101 -3.45 -12.30 6.54
C CYS A 101 -2.98 -10.92 7.06
N LEU A 102 -3.89 -10.13 7.61
CA LEU A 102 -3.63 -8.74 7.99
C LEU A 102 -3.69 -8.52 9.51
N ARG A 103 -3.68 -9.59 10.32
CA ARG A 103 -3.69 -9.50 11.80
C ARG A 103 -2.53 -8.65 12.34
N TRP A 104 -1.35 -8.82 11.76
CA TRP A 104 -0.12 -8.10 12.11
C TRP A 104 -0.20 -6.58 11.93
N ALA A 105 -1.13 -6.07 11.11
CA ALA A 105 -1.23 -4.64 10.82
C ALA A 105 -1.59 -3.79 12.04
N GLU A 106 -2.15 -4.39 13.10
CA GLU A 106 -2.45 -3.72 14.36
C GLU A 106 -1.19 -3.53 15.25
N MET A 107 -0.13 -4.31 15.00
CA MET A 107 1.09 -4.27 15.83
C MET A 107 2.04 -3.14 15.49
N GLY A 108 1.75 -2.32 14.46
CA GLY A 108 2.64 -1.26 13.98
C GLY A 108 3.20 -0.33 15.07
N PRO A 109 2.34 0.26 15.94
CA PRO A 109 2.80 1.08 17.05
C PRO A 109 3.72 0.33 18.03
N LEU A 110 3.34 -0.88 18.44
CA LEU A 110 4.12 -1.70 19.37
C LEU A 110 5.49 -2.07 18.79
N LEU A 111 5.55 -2.45 17.52
CA LEU A 111 6.82 -2.76 16.82
C LEU A 111 7.71 -1.52 16.72
N THR A 112 7.12 -0.34 16.56
CA THR A 112 7.85 0.94 16.56
C THR A 112 8.46 1.22 17.93
N ASP A 113 7.70 1.04 19.00
CA ASP A 113 8.17 1.25 20.38
C ASP A 113 9.30 0.29 20.75
N VAL A 114 9.16 -1.00 20.40
CA VAL A 114 10.23 -1.99 20.61
C VAL A 114 11.47 -1.64 19.80
N ARG A 115 11.32 -1.08 18.59
CA ARG A 115 12.46 -0.66 17.76
C ARG A 115 13.20 0.53 18.37
N ILE A 116 12.48 1.46 19.00
CA ILE A 116 13.08 2.58 19.74
C ILE A 116 13.87 2.04 20.94
N GLU A 117 13.29 1.14 21.72
CA GLU A 117 13.95 0.54 22.88
C GLU A 117 15.18 -0.29 22.50
N GLN A 118 15.07 -1.13 21.46
CA GLN A 118 16.17 -1.93 20.93
C GLN A 118 17.38 -1.02 20.58
N ARG A 119 17.14 0.18 20.04
CA ARG A 119 18.19 1.17 19.76
C ARG A 119 18.73 1.82 21.03
N ALA A 120 17.87 2.19 21.98
CA ALA A 120 18.28 2.78 23.25
C ALA A 120 19.17 1.83 24.07
N ARG A 121 18.88 0.52 24.02
CA ARG A 121 19.66 -0.56 24.64
C ARG A 121 20.88 -0.99 23.82
N GLN A 122 21.06 -0.46 22.60
CA GLN A 122 22.15 -0.80 21.68
C GLN A 122 22.25 -2.31 21.35
N LEU A 123 21.12 -3.02 21.33
CA LEU A 123 21.09 -4.45 21.00
C LEU A 123 21.49 -4.64 19.53
N LYS A 124 22.44 -5.53 19.24
CA LYS A 124 22.87 -5.85 17.88
C LYS A 124 22.04 -7.00 17.34
N VAL A 125 21.05 -6.66 16.54
CA VAL A 125 20.18 -7.62 15.83
C VAL A 125 20.15 -7.29 14.35
N THR A 126 20.22 -8.32 13.52
CA THR A 126 20.06 -8.22 12.06
C THR A 126 18.60 -8.02 11.68
N PRO A 127 18.31 -7.54 10.45
CA PRO A 127 16.93 -7.45 9.96
C PRO A 127 16.20 -8.80 9.97
N ASN A 128 16.92 -9.91 9.74
CA ASN A 128 16.33 -11.24 9.73
C ASN A 128 15.95 -11.70 11.15
N GLU A 129 16.81 -11.48 12.15
CA GLU A 129 16.53 -11.81 13.55
C GLU A 129 15.38 -10.97 14.11
N TRP A 130 15.32 -9.68 13.73
CA TRP A 130 14.17 -8.82 14.03
C TRP A 130 12.88 -9.40 13.46
N ALA A 131 12.87 -9.80 12.18
CA ALA A 131 11.71 -10.41 11.54
C ALA A 131 11.31 -11.75 12.19
N GLN A 132 12.29 -12.57 12.56
CA GLN A 132 12.07 -13.87 13.24
C GLN A 132 11.52 -13.71 14.66
N SER A 133 11.79 -12.59 15.33
CA SER A 133 11.25 -12.29 16.66
C SER A 133 9.74 -12.00 16.63
N ILE A 134 9.20 -11.59 15.47
CA ILE A 134 7.78 -11.30 15.27
C ILE A 134 7.04 -12.63 15.01
N THR A 135 6.73 -13.35 16.08
CA THR A 135 6.15 -14.71 16.04
C THR A 135 4.65 -14.75 16.32
N ASP A 136 3.93 -15.76 15.81
CA ASP A 136 2.49 -15.91 16.02
C ASP A 136 2.12 -15.86 17.52
N GLN A 137 3.00 -16.36 18.38
CA GLN A 137 2.81 -16.30 19.83
C GLN A 137 2.76 -14.87 20.37
N VAL A 138 3.62 -13.98 19.87
CA VAL A 138 3.60 -12.55 20.23
C VAL A 138 2.30 -11.90 19.75
N LEU A 139 1.87 -12.22 18.53
CA LEU A 139 0.61 -11.71 17.97
C LEU A 139 -0.59 -12.15 18.80
N GLU A 140 -0.67 -13.43 19.17
CA GLU A 140 -1.76 -13.96 19.98
C GLU A 140 -1.83 -13.29 21.35
N VAL A 141 -0.69 -13.06 22.01
CA VAL A 141 -0.65 -12.33 23.29
C VAL A 141 -1.14 -10.90 23.13
N PHE A 142 -0.71 -10.22 22.05
CA PHE A 142 -1.17 -8.86 21.74
C PHE A 142 -2.69 -8.81 21.50
N GLU A 143 -3.23 -9.69 20.66
CA GLU A 143 -4.65 -9.74 20.34
C GLU A 143 -5.53 -10.13 21.53
N ASN A 144 -4.99 -10.88 22.49
CA ASN A 144 -5.66 -11.20 23.75
C ASN A 144 -5.70 -10.02 24.75
N GLY A 145 -5.21 -8.84 24.35
CA GLY A 145 -5.29 -7.62 25.14
C GLY A 145 -4.13 -7.40 26.11
N ASP A 146 -2.99 -8.07 25.90
CA ASP A 146 -1.79 -7.94 26.73
C ASP A 146 -0.60 -7.40 25.93
N PRO A 147 -0.64 -6.12 25.49
CA PRO A 147 0.42 -5.53 24.69
C PRO A 147 1.76 -5.42 25.44
N ASP A 148 1.73 -5.24 26.76
CA ASP A 148 2.95 -5.13 27.57
C ASP A 148 3.71 -6.46 27.63
N LYS A 149 2.99 -7.58 27.72
CA LYS A 149 3.61 -8.91 27.64
C LYS A 149 4.12 -9.20 26.24
N ALA A 150 3.35 -8.90 25.18
CA ALA A 150 3.81 -9.06 23.81
C ALA A 150 5.10 -8.27 23.54
N ARG A 151 5.16 -7.03 24.04
CA ARG A 151 6.34 -6.18 24.02
C ARG A 151 7.52 -6.82 24.74
N SER A 152 7.31 -7.33 25.95
CA SER A 152 8.36 -7.99 26.75
C SER A 152 8.92 -9.21 26.02
N MET A 153 8.05 -10.05 25.44
CA MET A 153 8.46 -11.21 24.64
C MET A 153 9.33 -10.84 23.44
N LEU A 154 8.98 -9.76 22.73
CA LEU A 154 9.81 -9.27 21.63
C LEU A 154 11.18 -8.80 22.11
N VAL A 155 11.22 -8.01 23.18
CA VAL A 155 12.49 -7.49 23.72
C VAL A 155 13.40 -8.64 24.18
N GLU A 156 12.86 -9.62 24.90
CA GLU A 156 13.60 -10.81 25.34
C GLU A 156 14.17 -11.61 24.15
N ALA A 157 13.40 -11.78 23.07
CA ALA A 157 13.88 -12.44 21.86
C ALA A 157 15.05 -11.68 21.21
N LEU A 158 14.97 -10.35 21.16
CA LEU A 158 16.03 -9.51 20.60
C LEU A 158 17.30 -9.54 21.46
N GLU A 159 17.17 -9.60 22.79
CA GLU A 159 18.28 -9.76 23.71
C GLU A 159 18.96 -11.13 23.53
N ALA A 160 18.19 -12.20 23.31
CA ALA A 160 18.73 -13.52 23.02
C ALA A 160 19.54 -13.54 21.72
N HIS A 161 19.06 -12.88 20.66
CA HIS A 161 19.78 -12.72 19.39
C HIS A 161 21.10 -11.94 19.57
N ASP A 162 21.07 -10.81 20.28
CA ASP A 162 22.28 -10.02 20.59
C ASP A 162 23.31 -10.82 21.39
N ALA A 163 22.85 -11.63 22.36
CA ALA A 163 23.72 -12.51 23.14
C ALA A 163 24.37 -13.61 22.28
N SER A 164 23.61 -14.22 21.36
CA SER A 164 24.15 -15.24 20.44
C SER A 164 25.16 -14.69 19.44
N SER A 165 25.05 -13.41 19.07
CA SER A 165 25.96 -12.73 18.14
C SER A 165 27.31 -12.35 18.78
N LYS A 166 27.46 -12.51 20.10
CA LYS A 166 28.68 -12.17 20.87
C LYS A 166 29.57 -13.38 21.16
N ILE A 167 29.14 -14.58 20.79
CA ILE A 167 29.86 -15.85 20.93
C ILE A 167 30.59 -16.15 19.61
#